data_AF-D6E8K5-F1
#
_entry.id   AF-D6E8K5-F1
#
_cell.length_a   1.000
_cell.length_b   1.000
_cell.length_c   1.000
_cell.angle_alpha   90.00
_cell.angle_beta   90.00
_cell.angle_gamma   90.00
#
_symmetry.space_group_name_H-M   'P 1'
#
loop_
_entity.id
_entity.type
_entity.pdbx_description
1 polymer ?
#
loop_
_entity_poly.entity_id
_entity_poly.type
_entity_poly.pdbx_seq_one_letter_code
_entity_poly.pdbx_strand_id
1 'polypeptide(L)'
;MSRVAYGQKGYIGASMSANARAAYEAGEMPRSKWTKTAILGALRGYCDEMDLLYDPAVESETKAALFDRFIASSSWHHTGAYARETEFFALDEAAVVGAFRELGPEEAAERDRIRAQAAARVREAERHRREAECLFEYRFSCSPYSAMAYEAFHPELCERRVSKHRKQELVVYRLPDGSEPSGYAEMSVPADYADSSHVVPSVFISGTGGDRAWRDIDFDEAERKFAAAARRAAAFREGRPKLMQDEARRAAIRETRHRVCTAPILKSIKEIHR
;
A
#
# COMPACT_ATOMS: atom_id res chain seq x y z
N MET A 1 -9.66 -16.65 41.55
CA MET A 1 -10.04 -15.57 40.62
C MET A 1 -11.03 -16.14 39.60
N SER A 2 -12.15 -15.46 39.37
CA SER A 2 -13.17 -15.87 38.38
C SER A 2 -12.76 -15.52 36.96
N ARG A 3 -13.10 -16.37 35.99
CA ARG A 3 -12.83 -16.13 34.56
C ARG A 3 -13.74 -15.02 34.03
N VAL A 4 -13.18 -14.10 33.27
CA VAL A 4 -13.91 -13.02 32.59
C VAL A 4 -14.79 -13.62 31.48
N ALA A 5 -16.08 -13.26 31.48
CA ALA A 5 -17.02 -13.69 30.47
C ALA A 5 -16.97 -12.77 29.22
N TYR A 6 -17.24 -13.34 28.05
CA TYR A 6 -17.34 -12.57 26.81
C TYR A 6 -18.51 -11.57 26.92
N GLY A 7 -18.25 -10.29 26.64
CA GLY A 7 -19.25 -9.22 26.76
C GLY A 7 -19.41 -8.65 28.18
N GLN A 8 -18.52 -8.99 29.12
CA GLN A 8 -18.51 -8.39 30.44
C GLN A 8 -18.23 -6.87 30.35
N LYS A 9 -19.05 -6.06 31.05
CA LYS A 9 -18.93 -4.60 31.07
C LYS A 9 -17.52 -4.19 31.54
N GLY A 10 -16.83 -3.37 30.73
CA GLY A 10 -15.46 -2.93 30.98
C GLY A 10 -14.37 -3.81 30.37
N TYR A 11 -14.73 -4.90 29.68
CA TYR A 11 -13.81 -5.76 28.92
C TYR A 11 -14.13 -5.76 27.43
N ILE A 12 -13.08 -5.79 26.62
CA ILE A 12 -13.10 -5.98 25.18
C ILE A 12 -12.85 -7.47 24.93
N GLY A 13 -13.91 -8.17 24.55
CA GLY A 13 -13.90 -9.64 24.44
C GLY A 13 -13.77 -10.32 25.80
N ALA A 14 -12.91 -11.34 25.88
CA ALA A 14 -12.67 -12.12 27.11
C ALA A 14 -11.21 -12.03 27.59
N SER A 15 -10.43 -11.06 27.11
CA SER A 15 -8.97 -11.05 27.32
C SER A 15 -8.35 -9.67 27.62
N MET A 16 -9.07 -8.56 27.46
CA MET A 16 -8.49 -7.23 27.64
C MET A 16 -9.50 -6.28 28.27
N SER A 17 -9.13 -5.53 29.31
CA SER A 17 -9.97 -4.46 29.82
C SER A 17 -9.95 -3.26 28.87
N ALA A 18 -11.05 -2.48 28.84
CA ALA A 18 -11.12 -1.27 28.04
C ALA A 18 -10.04 -0.26 28.43
N ASN A 19 -9.70 -0.18 29.74
CA ASN A 19 -8.65 0.69 30.24
C ASN A 19 -7.26 0.22 29.80
N ALA A 20 -6.98 -1.09 29.81
CA ALA A 20 -5.71 -1.60 29.29
C ALA A 20 -5.54 -1.28 27.79
N ARG A 21 -6.63 -1.29 27.00
CA ARG A 21 -6.58 -0.85 25.60
C ARG A 21 -6.29 0.64 25.49
N ALA A 22 -6.99 1.48 26.27
CA ALA A 22 -6.75 2.93 26.27
C ALA A 22 -5.30 3.26 26.68
N ALA A 23 -4.74 2.52 27.65
CA ALA A 23 -3.34 2.63 28.06
C ALA A 23 -2.38 2.31 26.89
N TYR A 24 -2.62 1.22 26.15
CA TYR A 24 -1.84 0.94 24.93
C TYR A 24 -1.97 2.04 23.86
N GLU A 25 -3.17 2.59 23.67
CA GLU A 25 -3.42 3.70 22.73
C GLU A 25 -2.70 4.99 23.18
N ALA A 26 -2.53 5.19 24.49
CA ALA A 26 -1.74 6.27 25.09
C ALA A 26 -0.22 5.98 25.13
N GLY A 27 0.24 4.85 24.59
CA GLY A 27 1.65 4.46 24.57
C GLY A 27 2.15 3.79 25.85
N GLU A 28 1.30 3.58 26.84
CA GLU A 28 1.62 2.83 28.04
C GLU A 28 1.62 1.33 27.74
N MET A 29 2.60 0.59 28.28
CA MET A 29 2.63 -0.86 28.09
C MET A 29 3.32 -1.60 29.25
N PRO A 30 3.03 -2.89 29.45
CA PRO A 30 3.71 -3.68 30.46
C PRO A 30 5.21 -3.78 30.23
N ARG A 31 6.00 -3.96 31.30
CA ARG A 31 7.47 -4.06 31.26
C ARG A 31 8.01 -5.02 30.20
N SER A 32 7.30 -6.13 29.94
CA SER A 32 7.72 -7.13 28.94
C SER A 32 7.61 -6.65 27.48
N LYS A 33 6.79 -5.62 27.21
CA LYS A 33 6.59 -5.04 25.88
C LYS A 33 7.58 -3.92 25.57
N TRP A 34 8.16 -3.30 26.59
CA TRP A 34 9.27 -2.36 26.43
C TRP A 34 10.54 -3.08 25.94
N THR A 35 10.73 -3.04 24.62
CA THR A 35 11.97 -3.41 23.93
C THR A 35 12.88 -2.20 23.81
N LYS A 36 14.18 -2.40 23.55
CA LYS A 36 15.13 -1.28 23.34
C LYS A 36 14.64 -0.38 22.19
N THR A 37 14.17 -0.97 21.10
CA THR A 37 13.60 -0.25 19.96
C THR A 37 12.37 0.57 20.34
N ALA A 38 11.47 0.03 21.17
CA ALA A 38 10.29 0.76 21.64
C ALA A 38 10.68 1.98 22.50
N ILE A 39 11.67 1.82 23.40
CA ILE A 39 12.15 2.93 24.23
C ILE A 39 12.78 4.02 23.37
N LEU A 40 13.70 3.66 22.47
CA LEU A 40 14.35 4.63 21.57
C LEU A 40 13.34 5.31 20.64
N GLY A 41 12.33 4.59 20.17
CA GLY A 41 11.23 5.15 19.39
C GLY A 41 10.43 6.19 20.16
N ALA A 42 10.06 5.89 21.41
CA ALA A 42 9.34 6.81 22.30
C ALA A 42 10.18 8.05 22.62
N LEU A 43 11.47 7.89 22.92
CA LEU A 43 12.39 9.01 23.15
C LEU A 43 12.49 9.94 21.93
N ARG A 44 12.69 9.37 20.74
CA ARG A 44 12.74 10.15 19.49
C ARG A 44 11.43 10.89 19.23
N GLY A 45 10.30 10.24 19.43
CA GLY A 45 8.98 10.85 19.26
C GLY A 45 8.75 12.03 20.21
N TYR A 46 9.03 11.83 21.50
CA TYR A 46 8.87 12.89 22.50
C TYR A 46 9.86 14.05 22.30
N CYS A 47 11.13 13.76 21.99
CA CYS A 47 12.09 14.80 21.64
C CYS A 47 11.65 15.59 20.41
N ASP A 48 10.99 14.94 19.45
CA ASP A 48 10.49 15.62 18.28
C ASP A 48 9.31 16.55 18.58
N GLU A 49 8.35 16.06 19.37
CA GLU A 49 7.15 16.81 19.77
C GLU A 49 7.47 18.01 20.66
N MET A 50 8.45 17.85 21.55
CA MET A 50 8.83 18.87 22.54
C MET A 50 10.06 19.69 22.14
N ASP A 51 10.49 19.62 20.87
CA ASP A 51 11.66 20.33 20.36
C ASP A 51 12.93 20.12 21.19
N LEU A 52 13.18 18.88 21.63
CA LEU A 52 14.41 18.50 22.33
C LEU A 52 15.45 17.96 21.34
N LEU A 53 16.72 18.27 21.58
CA LEU A 53 17.84 17.70 20.84
C LEU A 53 18.10 16.27 21.31
N TYR A 54 17.57 15.30 20.56
CA TYR A 54 17.87 13.89 20.76
C TYR A 54 19.38 13.61 20.62
N ASP A 55 20.00 13.06 21.66
CA ASP A 55 21.40 12.62 21.66
C ASP A 55 21.50 11.13 21.29
N PRO A 56 22.10 10.77 20.14
CA PRO A 56 22.27 9.37 19.74
C PRO A 56 23.14 8.54 20.70
N ALA A 57 23.88 9.14 21.63
CA ALA A 57 24.68 8.41 22.61
C ALA A 57 23.86 7.37 23.41
N VAL A 58 22.58 7.66 23.67
CA VAL A 58 21.67 6.75 24.39
C VAL A 58 21.43 5.43 23.64
N GLU A 59 21.67 5.39 22.33
CA GLU A 59 21.52 4.17 21.53
C GLU A 59 22.58 3.12 21.86
N SER A 60 23.70 3.53 22.45
CA SER A 60 24.75 2.63 22.95
C SER A 60 24.36 1.93 24.25
N GLU A 61 23.38 2.47 24.98
CA GLU A 61 22.99 1.98 26.31
C GLU A 61 22.21 0.66 26.25
N THR A 62 22.22 -0.09 27.35
CA THR A 62 21.45 -1.33 27.44
C THR A 62 19.96 -1.03 27.59
N LYS A 63 19.11 -2.00 27.22
CA LYS A 63 17.66 -1.90 27.45
C LYS A 63 17.33 -1.60 28.92
N ALA A 64 18.04 -2.23 29.85
CA ALA A 64 17.82 -2.07 31.28
C ALA A 64 18.14 -0.63 31.73
N ALA A 65 19.31 -0.11 31.35
CA ALA A 65 19.72 1.26 31.67
C ALA A 65 18.72 2.29 31.11
N LEU A 66 18.29 2.11 29.85
CA LEU A 66 17.29 2.98 29.23
C LEU A 66 15.93 2.91 29.94
N PHE A 67 15.49 1.70 30.31
CA PHE A 67 14.24 1.50 31.02
C PHE A 67 14.29 2.18 32.39
N ASP A 68 15.33 1.93 33.18
CA ASP A 68 15.43 2.45 34.54
C ASP A 68 15.59 3.98 34.57
N ARG A 69 16.10 4.59 33.50
CA ARG A 69 16.27 6.04 33.38
C ARG A 69 15.06 6.77 32.81
N PHE A 70 14.37 6.20 31.82
CA PHE A 70 13.39 6.91 31.02
C PHE A 70 11.98 6.33 31.06
N ILE A 71 11.76 5.25 31.80
CA ILE A 71 10.46 4.58 31.86
C ILE A 71 10.00 4.49 33.30
N ALA A 72 8.86 5.13 33.60
CA ALA A 72 8.25 5.15 34.92
C ALA A 72 6.99 4.29 34.97
N SER A 73 6.68 3.77 36.15
CA SER A 73 5.37 3.13 36.39
C SER A 73 4.29 4.18 36.27
N SER A 74 3.30 3.95 35.40
CA SER A 74 2.25 4.92 35.08
C SER A 74 0.93 4.52 35.71
N SER A 75 0.52 3.29 35.46
CA SER A 75 -0.81 2.81 35.81
C SER A 75 -0.81 1.30 36.01
N TRP A 76 -1.97 0.79 36.40
CA TRP A 76 -2.17 -0.62 36.59
C TRP A 76 -3.55 -1.02 36.11
N HIS A 77 -3.63 -2.16 35.43
CA HIS A 77 -4.87 -2.66 34.85
C HIS A 77 -5.01 -4.17 34.98
N HIS A 78 -6.26 -4.64 35.00
CA HIS A 78 -6.53 -6.05 34.83
C HIS A 78 -6.39 -6.46 33.35
N THR A 79 -5.67 -7.56 33.11
CA THR A 79 -5.43 -8.14 31.79
C THR A 79 -5.71 -9.65 31.75
N GLY A 80 -6.07 -10.15 30.58
CA GLY A 80 -6.31 -11.57 30.34
C GLY A 80 -7.64 -12.09 30.88
N ALA A 81 -7.93 -13.35 30.56
CA ALA A 81 -9.18 -14.03 30.91
C ALA A 81 -9.38 -14.27 32.41
N TYR A 82 -8.35 -14.06 33.23
CA TYR A 82 -8.38 -14.25 34.68
C TYR A 82 -8.24 -12.93 35.45
N ALA A 83 -8.42 -11.79 34.77
CA ALA A 83 -8.29 -10.46 35.37
C ALA A 83 -6.97 -10.27 36.13
N ARG A 84 -5.86 -10.74 35.55
CA ARG A 84 -4.55 -10.62 36.19
C ARG A 84 -4.14 -9.17 36.27
N GLU A 85 -3.73 -8.82 37.46
CA GLU A 85 -3.16 -7.54 37.84
C GLU A 85 -1.85 -7.32 37.05
N THR A 86 -1.76 -6.24 36.27
CA THR A 86 -0.60 -5.95 35.42
C THR A 86 -0.25 -4.47 35.52
N GLU A 87 0.99 -4.20 35.91
CA GLU A 87 1.57 -2.86 35.88
C GLU A 87 1.89 -2.43 34.44
N PHE A 88 1.56 -1.17 34.15
CA PHE A 88 1.87 -0.49 32.91
C PHE A 88 2.89 0.60 33.19
N PHE A 89 3.68 0.89 32.17
CA PHE A 89 4.77 1.84 32.23
C PHE A 89 4.70 2.79 31.04
N ALA A 90 5.09 4.03 31.26
CA ALA A 90 5.12 5.10 30.28
C ALA A 90 6.49 5.79 30.27
N LEU A 91 6.69 6.67 29.30
CA LEU A 91 7.88 7.52 29.25
C LEU A 91 7.89 8.47 30.46
N ASP A 92 9.02 8.54 31.16
CA ASP A 92 9.25 9.56 32.18
C ASP A 92 9.65 10.87 31.50
N GLU A 93 8.63 11.65 31.14
CA GLU A 93 8.77 12.92 30.44
C GLU A 93 9.73 13.89 31.15
N ALA A 94 9.72 13.93 32.49
CA ALA A 94 10.59 14.78 33.27
C ALA A 94 12.05 14.32 33.17
N ALA A 95 12.30 13.01 33.21
CA ALA A 95 13.64 12.46 32.99
C ALA A 95 14.15 12.75 31.57
N VAL A 96 13.27 12.74 30.56
CA VAL A 96 13.63 13.07 29.17
C VAL A 96 14.00 14.55 29.04
N VAL A 97 13.18 15.47 29.56
CA VAL A 97 13.48 16.92 29.58
C VAL A 97 14.76 17.21 30.36
N GLY A 98 15.02 16.49 31.44
CA GLY A 98 16.26 16.62 32.21
C GLY A 98 17.50 16.06 31.48
N ALA A 99 17.32 15.13 30.55
CA ALA A 99 18.43 14.48 29.84
C ALA A 99 18.79 15.13 28.50
N PHE A 100 17.81 15.70 27.79
CA PHE A 100 18.00 16.32 26.48
C PHE A 100 17.71 17.80 26.54
N ARG A 101 18.64 18.60 25.99
CA ARG A 101 18.43 20.05 25.92
C ARG A 101 17.33 20.40 24.93
N GLU A 102 16.65 21.51 25.17
CA GLU A 102 15.77 22.13 24.17
C GLU A 102 16.59 22.60 22.95
N LEU A 103 15.97 22.53 21.78
CA LEU A 103 16.43 23.15 20.55
C LEU A 103 16.19 24.66 20.66
N GLY A 104 17.18 25.45 20.24
CA GLY A 104 16.97 26.87 20.05
C GLY A 104 15.96 27.11 18.91
N PRO A 105 15.29 28.28 18.89
CA PRO A 105 14.30 28.60 17.85
C PRO A 105 14.88 28.52 16.43
N GLU A 106 16.16 28.83 16.25
CA GLU A 106 16.84 28.70 14.95
C GLU A 106 17.07 27.24 14.56
N GLU A 107 17.43 26.36 15.52
CA GLU A 107 17.66 24.94 15.27
C GLU A 107 16.35 24.21 14.95
N ALA A 108 15.28 24.52 15.69
CA ALA A 108 13.94 24.02 15.40
C ALA A 108 13.46 24.48 14.01
N ALA A 109 13.64 25.76 13.68
CA ALA A 109 13.29 26.29 12.36
C ALA A 109 14.09 25.62 11.23
N GLU A 110 15.37 25.33 11.44
CA GLU A 110 16.19 24.63 10.45
C GLU A 110 15.75 23.17 10.26
N ARG A 111 15.49 22.44 11.35
CA ARG A 111 14.90 21.09 11.31
C ARG A 111 13.60 21.07 10.49
N ASP A 112 12.72 22.03 10.75
CA ASP A 112 11.42 22.13 10.08
C ASP A 112 11.55 22.51 8.61
N ARG A 113 12.51 23.38 8.25
CA ARG A 113 12.85 23.67 6.85
C ARG A 113 13.34 22.43 6.12
N ILE A 114 14.25 21.65 6.72
CA ILE A 114 14.76 20.40 6.13
C ILE A 114 13.60 19.42 5.88
N ARG A 115 12.69 19.28 6.86
CA ARG A 115 11.50 18.44 6.73
C ARG A 115 10.55 18.93 5.65
N ALA A 116 10.30 20.23 5.61
CA ALA A 116 9.44 20.84 4.60
C ALA A 116 10.01 20.64 3.19
N GLN A 117 11.33 20.77 3.01
CA GLN A 117 12.02 20.48 1.76
C GLN A 117 11.92 18.99 1.38
N ALA A 118 12.15 18.08 2.32
CA ALA A 118 12.00 16.64 2.08
C ALA A 118 10.56 16.28 1.69
N ALA A 119 9.57 16.81 2.41
CA ALA A 119 8.15 16.62 2.10
C ALA A 119 7.77 17.24 0.75
N ALA A 120 8.34 18.40 0.39
CA ALA A 120 8.13 19.02 -0.92
C ALA A 120 8.68 18.13 -2.05
N ARG A 121 9.88 17.56 -1.89
CA ARG A 121 10.46 16.63 -2.87
C ARG A 121 9.61 15.37 -3.06
N VAL A 122 9.06 14.82 -1.97
CA VAL A 122 8.15 13.67 -2.05
C VAL A 122 6.87 14.04 -2.80
N ARG A 123 6.23 15.17 -2.44
CA ARG A 123 5.02 15.65 -3.12
C ARG A 123 5.25 15.94 -4.60
N GLU A 124 6.41 16.50 -4.95
CA GLU A 124 6.80 16.76 -6.35
C GLU A 124 7.00 15.45 -7.12
N ALA A 125 7.68 14.46 -6.53
CA ALA A 125 7.85 13.14 -7.13
C ALA A 125 6.50 12.42 -7.34
N GLU A 126 5.59 12.48 -6.36
CA GLU A 126 4.24 11.93 -6.48
C GLU A 126 3.42 12.63 -7.57
N ARG A 127 3.53 13.96 -7.68
CA ARG A 127 2.89 14.73 -8.75
C ARG A 127 3.40 14.29 -10.12
N HIS A 128 4.72 14.27 -10.31
CA HIS A 128 5.33 13.83 -11.56
C HIS A 128 4.89 12.41 -11.93
N ARG A 129 4.86 11.49 -10.95
CA ARG A 129 4.39 10.12 -11.17
C ARG A 129 2.95 10.11 -11.66
N ARG A 130 2.04 10.82 -10.98
CA ARG A 130 0.62 10.91 -11.38
C ARG A 130 0.44 11.51 -12.77
N GLU A 131 1.20 12.56 -13.10
CA GLU A 131 1.16 13.18 -14.43
C GLU A 131 1.61 12.19 -15.52
N ALA A 132 2.68 11.42 -15.29
CA ALA A 132 3.15 10.38 -16.19
C ALA A 132 2.13 9.23 -16.32
N GLU A 133 1.52 8.78 -15.22
CA GLU A 133 0.45 7.78 -15.21
C GLU A 133 -0.77 8.25 -16.03
N CYS A 134 -1.24 9.48 -15.81
CA CYS A 134 -2.35 10.06 -16.57
C CYS A 134 -2.03 10.18 -18.06
N LEU A 135 -0.80 10.60 -18.41
CA LEU A 135 -0.38 10.69 -19.81
C LEU A 135 -0.30 9.30 -20.46
N PHE A 136 0.18 8.29 -19.73
CA PHE A 136 0.19 6.90 -20.18
C PHE A 136 -1.22 6.40 -20.45
N GLU A 137 -2.14 6.59 -19.51
CA GLU A 137 -3.54 6.19 -19.66
C GLU A 137 -4.20 6.88 -20.86
N TYR A 138 -3.97 8.18 -21.01
CA TYR A 138 -4.46 8.93 -22.17
C TYR A 138 -3.90 8.38 -23.49
N ARG A 139 -2.59 8.09 -23.55
CA ARG A 139 -1.92 7.71 -24.80
C ARG A 139 -2.19 6.28 -25.24
N PHE A 140 -2.31 5.36 -24.29
CA PHE A 140 -2.43 3.91 -24.56
C PHE A 140 -3.81 3.35 -24.24
N SER A 141 -4.74 4.18 -23.72
CA SER A 141 -6.10 3.78 -23.33
C SER A 141 -6.12 2.61 -22.35
N CYS A 142 -5.12 2.50 -21.48
CA CYS A 142 -5.07 1.51 -20.43
C CYS A 142 -4.25 1.98 -19.24
N SER A 143 -4.51 1.37 -18.09
CA SER A 143 -3.68 1.60 -16.92
C SER A 143 -2.25 1.12 -17.19
N PRO A 144 -1.22 1.84 -16.74
CA PRO A 144 0.15 1.37 -16.78
C PRO A 144 0.41 0.17 -15.85
N TYR A 145 -0.55 -0.20 -15.01
CA TYR A 145 -0.54 -1.43 -14.23
C TYR A 145 -1.35 -2.54 -14.89
N SER A 146 -1.81 -2.37 -16.13
CA SER A 146 -2.67 -3.34 -16.80
C SER A 146 -1.89 -4.51 -17.39
N ALA A 147 -2.54 -5.66 -17.56
CA ALA A 147 -1.96 -6.81 -18.25
C ALA A 147 -1.61 -6.51 -19.71
N MET A 148 -2.33 -5.59 -20.36
CA MET A 148 -2.03 -5.14 -21.71
C MET A 148 -0.71 -4.35 -21.74
N ALA A 149 -0.52 -3.44 -20.78
CA ALA A 149 0.75 -2.74 -20.64
C ALA A 149 1.86 -3.74 -20.29
N TYR A 150 1.61 -4.72 -19.42
CA TYR A 150 2.59 -5.75 -19.07
C TYR A 150 3.04 -6.57 -20.28
N GLU A 151 2.10 -7.01 -21.12
CA GLU A 151 2.37 -7.72 -22.38
C GLU A 151 3.18 -6.88 -23.38
N ALA A 152 2.97 -5.56 -23.40
CA ALA A 152 3.71 -4.67 -24.27
C ALA A 152 5.19 -4.56 -23.88
N PHE A 153 5.47 -4.41 -22.58
CA PHE A 153 6.83 -4.18 -22.08
C PHE A 153 7.61 -5.47 -21.78
N HIS A 154 6.94 -6.55 -21.38
CA HIS A 154 7.54 -7.85 -21.05
C HIS A 154 6.93 -8.99 -21.86
N PRO A 155 7.04 -8.95 -23.20
CA PRO A 155 6.47 -9.99 -24.05
C PRO A 155 7.04 -11.39 -23.78
N GLU A 156 8.29 -11.48 -23.31
CA GLU A 156 8.95 -12.73 -22.92
C GLU A 156 8.35 -13.38 -21.67
N LEU A 157 7.63 -12.60 -20.87
CA LEU A 157 6.91 -13.07 -19.68
C LEU A 157 5.43 -13.34 -19.94
N CYS A 158 4.96 -13.14 -21.18
CA CYS A 158 3.56 -13.26 -21.56
C CYS A 158 3.33 -14.29 -22.66
N GLU A 159 2.21 -15.01 -22.58
CA GLU A 159 1.75 -15.94 -23.59
C GLU A 159 0.24 -15.77 -23.82
N ARG A 160 -0.19 -15.74 -25.09
CA ARG A 160 -1.62 -15.78 -25.42
C ARG A 160 -2.10 -17.21 -25.55
N ARG A 161 -3.23 -17.55 -24.93
CA ARG A 161 -3.87 -18.89 -24.97
C ARG A 161 -5.36 -18.78 -25.28
N VAL A 162 -5.97 -19.84 -25.81
CA VAL A 162 -7.44 -19.93 -25.89
C VAL A 162 -7.94 -20.78 -24.73
N SER A 163 -8.86 -20.24 -23.94
CA SER A 163 -9.59 -21.02 -22.93
C SER A 163 -10.43 -22.11 -23.60
N LYS A 164 -10.17 -23.38 -23.29
CA LYS A 164 -10.96 -24.52 -23.81
C LYS A 164 -12.43 -24.45 -23.37
N HIS A 165 -12.68 -24.05 -22.13
CA HIS A 165 -14.02 -23.99 -21.55
C HIS A 165 -14.79 -22.76 -21.99
N ARG A 166 -14.17 -21.58 -21.90
CA ARG A 166 -14.84 -20.31 -22.21
C ARG A 166 -14.70 -19.89 -23.67
N LYS A 167 -13.93 -20.61 -24.49
CA LYS A 167 -13.67 -20.31 -25.91
C LYS A 167 -13.26 -18.85 -26.15
N GLN A 168 -12.40 -18.33 -25.27
CA GLN A 168 -11.97 -16.93 -25.29
C GLN A 168 -10.46 -16.82 -25.24
N GLU A 169 -9.94 -15.72 -25.75
CA GLU A 169 -8.53 -15.38 -25.65
C GLU A 169 -8.16 -15.00 -24.22
N LEU A 170 -7.02 -15.51 -23.76
CA LEU A 170 -6.41 -15.20 -22.48
C LEU A 170 -5.00 -14.65 -22.74
N VAL A 171 -4.63 -13.61 -22.00
CA VAL A 171 -3.24 -13.20 -21.80
C VAL A 171 -2.79 -13.85 -20.50
N VAL A 172 -1.84 -14.78 -20.61
CA VAL A 172 -1.17 -15.45 -19.49
C VAL A 172 0.14 -14.72 -19.26
N TYR A 173 0.45 -14.41 -18.01
CA TYR A 173 1.68 -13.70 -17.66
C TYR A 173 2.32 -14.28 -16.40
N ARG A 174 3.63 -14.13 -16.31
CA ARG A 174 4.47 -14.53 -15.17
C ARG A 174 5.10 -13.30 -14.53
N LEU A 175 5.22 -13.32 -13.21
CA LEU A 175 5.86 -12.24 -12.45
C LEU A 175 7.36 -12.49 -12.33
N PRO A 176 8.21 -11.45 -12.33
CA PRO A 176 9.64 -11.61 -12.11
C PRO A 176 9.93 -12.10 -10.68
N ASP A 177 10.88 -13.02 -10.53
CA ASP A 177 11.51 -13.42 -9.26
C ASP A 177 10.59 -14.00 -8.16
N GLY A 178 9.52 -14.72 -8.50
CA GLY A 178 8.71 -15.45 -7.51
C GLY A 178 7.98 -14.53 -6.53
N SER A 179 7.80 -13.25 -6.88
CA SER A 179 7.00 -12.24 -6.18
C SER A 179 5.49 -12.51 -6.27
N GLU A 180 5.11 -13.79 -6.26
CA GLU A 180 3.75 -14.29 -6.37
C GLU A 180 2.96 -13.96 -5.09
N PRO A 181 1.89 -13.15 -5.15
CA PRO A 181 1.06 -12.87 -3.99
C PRO A 181 0.27 -14.10 -3.51
N SER A 182 0.23 -15.18 -4.30
CA SER A 182 -0.73 -16.28 -4.15
C SER A 182 -0.17 -17.70 -4.39
N GLY A 183 1.15 -17.87 -4.61
CA GLY A 183 1.77 -19.17 -4.89
C GLY A 183 1.40 -19.79 -6.25
N TYR A 184 0.89 -18.97 -7.19
CA TYR A 184 0.67 -19.36 -8.58
C TYR A 184 1.74 -18.73 -9.48
N ALA A 185 2.52 -19.59 -10.15
CA ALA A 185 3.59 -19.20 -11.08
C ALA A 185 3.10 -18.53 -12.37
N GLU A 186 1.84 -18.75 -12.75
CA GLU A 186 1.21 -18.15 -13.94
C GLU A 186 -0.14 -17.56 -13.56
N MET A 187 -0.37 -16.32 -13.99
CA MET A 187 -1.66 -15.65 -13.90
C MET A 187 -2.26 -15.52 -15.30
N SER A 188 -3.60 -15.48 -15.40
CA SER A 188 -4.26 -15.29 -16.69
C SER A 188 -5.45 -14.35 -16.60
N VAL A 189 -5.58 -13.48 -17.58
CA VAL A 189 -6.70 -12.57 -17.73
C VAL A 189 -7.33 -12.73 -19.11
N PRO A 190 -8.64 -12.58 -19.28
CA PRO A 190 -9.23 -12.51 -20.61
C PRO A 190 -8.68 -11.29 -21.35
N ALA A 191 -8.33 -11.47 -22.64
CA ALA A 191 -7.73 -10.39 -23.43
C ALA A 191 -8.61 -9.13 -23.50
N ASP A 192 -9.93 -9.30 -23.51
CA ASP A 192 -10.90 -8.18 -23.53
C ASP A 192 -10.94 -7.33 -22.26
N TYR A 193 -10.28 -7.76 -21.19
CA TYR A 193 -10.13 -7.00 -19.94
C TYR A 193 -8.67 -6.69 -19.65
N ALA A 194 -7.75 -6.95 -20.58
CA ALA A 194 -6.33 -6.81 -20.34
C ALA A 194 -5.92 -5.35 -20.09
N ASP A 195 -6.68 -4.37 -20.61
CA ASP A 195 -6.53 -2.93 -20.42
C ASP A 195 -6.89 -2.44 -19.01
N SER A 196 -7.84 -3.11 -18.35
CA SER A 196 -8.33 -2.75 -17.01
C SER A 196 -7.88 -3.71 -15.92
N SER A 197 -7.37 -4.90 -16.27
CA SER A 197 -6.95 -5.92 -15.29
C SER A 197 -5.59 -5.57 -14.71
N HIS A 198 -5.57 -5.19 -13.44
CA HIS A 198 -4.36 -4.80 -12.72
C HIS A 198 -3.41 -5.99 -12.49
N VAL A 199 -2.14 -5.80 -12.79
CA VAL A 199 -1.02 -6.72 -12.57
C VAL A 199 -0.10 -6.16 -11.50
N VAL A 200 0.22 -6.97 -10.50
CA VAL A 200 1.25 -6.68 -9.50
C VAL A 200 2.42 -7.63 -9.77
N PRO A 201 3.67 -7.17 -9.88
CA PRO A 201 4.12 -5.78 -9.75
C PRO A 201 4.00 -5.01 -11.09
N SER A 202 4.03 -3.68 -11.03
CA SER A 202 3.85 -2.76 -12.17
C SER A 202 4.70 -3.11 -13.39
N VAL A 203 4.25 -2.67 -14.56
CA VAL A 203 4.86 -2.91 -15.87
C VAL A 203 6.30 -2.42 -16.01
N PHE A 204 6.76 -1.54 -15.11
CA PHE A 204 8.14 -1.04 -15.12
C PHE A 204 9.11 -1.81 -14.21
N ILE A 205 8.67 -2.92 -13.60
CA ILE A 205 9.46 -3.62 -12.58
C ILE A 205 10.29 -4.73 -13.23
N SER A 206 11.52 -4.38 -13.58
CA SER A 206 12.66 -5.31 -13.63
C SER A 206 13.26 -5.55 -12.23
N GLY A 207 12.45 -5.46 -11.17
CA GLY A 207 12.82 -5.86 -9.81
C GLY A 207 13.15 -4.77 -8.78
N THR A 208 13.21 -3.46 -9.11
CA THR A 208 13.61 -2.41 -8.13
C THR A 208 12.95 -1.04 -8.32
N GLY A 209 11.74 -0.97 -8.89
CA GLY A 209 11.11 0.28 -9.32
C GLY A 209 10.73 1.25 -8.19
N GLY A 210 11.63 2.18 -7.85
CA GLY A 210 11.29 3.43 -7.15
C GLY A 210 10.83 4.54 -8.13
N ASP A 211 10.58 5.75 -7.60
CA ASP A 211 10.08 6.93 -8.34
C ASP A 211 10.93 7.40 -9.55
N ARG A 212 12.08 6.76 -9.82
CA ARG A 212 12.90 7.06 -11.01
C ARG A 212 12.32 6.45 -12.29
N ALA A 213 11.68 5.28 -12.23
CA ALA A 213 11.16 4.60 -13.41
C ALA A 213 10.11 5.42 -14.17
N TRP A 214 9.33 6.24 -13.46
CA TRP A 214 8.30 7.11 -14.04
C TRP A 214 8.84 8.42 -14.63
N ARG A 215 10.03 8.86 -14.18
CA ARG A 215 10.66 10.08 -14.68
C ARG A 215 11.29 9.89 -16.06
N ASP A 216 11.71 8.67 -16.36
CA ASP A 216 12.51 8.36 -17.55
C ASP A 216 11.72 7.54 -18.59
N ILE A 217 10.38 7.55 -18.55
CA ILE A 217 9.57 6.83 -19.54
C ILE A 217 9.72 7.48 -20.91
N ASP A 218 10.29 6.74 -21.86
CA ASP A 218 10.23 7.06 -23.28
C ASP A 218 8.88 6.60 -23.86
N PHE A 219 7.97 7.55 -24.06
CA PHE A 219 6.63 7.29 -24.62
C PHE A 219 6.67 6.85 -26.08
N ASP A 220 7.69 7.22 -26.85
CA ASP A 220 7.84 6.78 -28.24
C ASP A 220 8.31 5.31 -28.28
N GLU A 221 9.20 4.92 -27.37
CA GLU A 221 9.55 3.51 -27.19
C GLU A 221 8.35 2.69 -26.71
N ALA A 222 7.58 3.22 -25.77
CA ALA A 222 6.34 2.59 -25.32
C ALA A 222 5.37 2.39 -26.50
N GLU A 223 5.18 3.38 -27.36
CA GLU A 223 4.33 3.24 -28.55
C GLU A 223 4.82 2.14 -29.50
N ARG A 224 6.13 2.04 -29.73
CA ARG A 224 6.72 0.93 -30.52
C ARG A 224 6.42 -0.43 -29.88
N LYS A 225 6.52 -0.54 -28.55
CA LYS A 225 6.21 -1.76 -27.79
C LYS A 225 4.73 -2.15 -27.89
N PHE A 226 3.83 -1.19 -27.72
CA PHE A 226 2.38 -1.40 -27.89
C PHE A 226 2.01 -1.81 -29.32
N ALA A 227 2.59 -1.16 -30.33
CA ALA A 227 2.38 -1.54 -31.73
C ALA A 227 2.87 -2.97 -32.02
N ALA A 228 4.02 -3.37 -31.44
CA ALA A 228 4.52 -4.73 -31.56
C ALA A 228 3.61 -5.75 -30.87
N ALA A 229 3.07 -5.43 -29.69
CA ALA A 229 2.10 -6.27 -28.98
C ALA A 229 0.81 -6.45 -29.78
N ALA A 230 0.28 -5.37 -30.35
CA ALA A 230 -0.90 -5.42 -31.22
C ALA A 230 -0.69 -6.32 -32.44
N ARG A 231 0.50 -6.29 -33.06
CA ARG A 231 0.85 -7.19 -34.18
C ARG A 231 0.89 -8.66 -33.74
N ARG A 232 1.48 -8.96 -32.58
CA ARG A 232 1.49 -10.32 -32.01
C ARG A 232 0.07 -10.83 -31.74
N ALA A 233 -0.78 -9.98 -31.18
CA ALA A 233 -2.19 -10.28 -30.94
C ALA A 233 -2.96 -10.56 -32.24
N ALA A 234 -2.76 -9.74 -33.27
CA ALA A 234 -3.38 -9.94 -34.59
C ALA A 234 -2.93 -11.27 -35.21
N ALA A 235 -1.63 -11.56 -35.24
CA ALA A 235 -1.09 -12.81 -35.79
C ALA A 235 -1.64 -14.05 -35.06
N PHE A 236 -1.83 -13.96 -33.73
CA PHE A 236 -2.44 -15.04 -32.95
C PHE A 236 -3.90 -15.33 -33.36
N ARG A 237 -4.64 -14.29 -33.74
CA ARG A 237 -6.05 -14.36 -34.13
C ARG A 237 -6.27 -14.80 -35.57
N GLU A 238 -5.37 -14.45 -36.49
CA GLU A 238 -5.46 -14.81 -37.92
C GLU A 238 -5.59 -16.32 -38.14
N GLY A 239 -4.92 -17.14 -37.33
CA GLY A 239 -5.05 -18.60 -37.37
C GLY A 239 -6.35 -19.16 -36.76
N ARG A 240 -7.28 -18.31 -36.27
CA ARG A 240 -8.38 -18.70 -35.37
C ARG A 240 -9.70 -17.96 -35.67
N PRO A 241 -10.29 -18.12 -36.87
CA PRO A 241 -11.50 -17.38 -37.28
C PRO A 241 -12.73 -17.59 -36.39
N LYS A 242 -12.89 -18.78 -35.77
CA LYS A 242 -13.98 -19.04 -34.81
C LYS A 242 -13.85 -18.21 -33.53
N LEU A 243 -12.62 -17.94 -33.10
CA LEU A 243 -12.36 -17.10 -31.92
C LEU A 243 -12.80 -15.66 -32.17
N MET A 244 -12.47 -15.12 -33.36
CA MET A 244 -12.86 -13.77 -33.79
C MET A 244 -14.38 -13.58 -33.84
N GLN A 245 -15.12 -14.58 -34.33
CA GLN A 245 -16.58 -14.55 -34.34
C GLN A 245 -17.18 -14.56 -32.93
N ASP A 246 -16.64 -15.40 -32.04
CA ASP A 246 -17.08 -15.49 -30.64
C ASP A 246 -16.75 -14.21 -29.85
N GLU A 247 -15.62 -13.55 -30.13
CA GLU A 247 -15.21 -12.28 -29.51
C GLU A 247 -16.13 -11.13 -29.96
N ALA A 248 -16.41 -11.01 -31.26
CA ALA A 248 -17.36 -10.03 -31.81
C ALA A 248 -18.77 -10.20 -31.20
N ARG A 249 -19.21 -11.45 -31.03
CA ARG A 249 -20.49 -11.75 -30.37
C ARG A 249 -20.50 -11.31 -28.91
N ARG A 250 -19.41 -11.53 -28.16
CA ARG A 250 -19.29 -11.09 -26.75
C ARG A 250 -19.23 -9.58 -26.63
N ALA A 251 -18.52 -8.89 -27.54
CA ALA A 251 -18.45 -7.44 -27.58
C ALA A 251 -19.86 -6.84 -27.77
N ALA A 252 -20.64 -7.34 -28.72
CA ALA A 252 -22.02 -6.92 -28.93
C ALA A 252 -22.92 -7.16 -27.71
N ILE A 253 -22.77 -8.31 -27.02
CA ILE A 253 -23.50 -8.60 -25.78
C ILE A 253 -23.11 -7.62 -24.67
N ARG A 254 -21.82 -7.29 -24.53
CA ARG A 254 -21.34 -6.32 -23.53
C ARG A 254 -21.86 -4.91 -23.80
N GLU A 255 -21.82 -4.45 -25.05
CA GLU A 255 -22.38 -3.16 -25.45
C GLU A 255 -23.89 -3.08 -25.16
N THR A 256 -24.61 -4.16 -25.47
CA THR A 256 -26.05 -4.27 -25.17
C THR A 256 -26.29 -4.23 -23.66
N ARG A 257 -25.54 -4.99 -22.86
CA ARG A 257 -25.64 -4.97 -21.39
C ARG A 257 -25.31 -3.61 -20.81
N HIS A 258 -24.26 -2.95 -21.29
CA HIS A 258 -23.88 -1.61 -20.84
C HIS A 258 -25.01 -0.61 -21.12
N ARG A 259 -25.58 -0.62 -22.33
CA ARG A 259 -26.74 0.23 -22.68
C ARG A 259 -27.96 -0.05 -21.81
N VAL A 260 -28.27 -1.31 -21.54
CA VAL A 260 -29.41 -1.70 -20.67
C VAL A 260 -29.18 -1.26 -19.22
N CYS A 261 -27.96 -1.41 -18.69
CA CYS A 261 -27.64 -1.03 -17.32
C CYS A 261 -27.50 0.49 -17.11
N THR A 262 -27.12 1.25 -18.13
CA THR A 262 -26.96 2.72 -18.05
C THR A 262 -28.20 3.51 -18.49
N ALA A 263 -29.15 2.88 -19.20
CA ALA A 263 -30.42 3.50 -19.61
C ALA A 263 -31.28 4.07 -18.46
N PRO A 264 -31.41 3.42 -17.27
CA PRO A 264 -32.16 3.98 -16.15
C PRO A 264 -31.48 5.23 -15.57
N ILE A 265 -30.15 5.24 -15.51
CA ILE A 265 -29.34 6.34 -14.96
C ILE A 265 -29.47 7.58 -15.87
N LEU A 266 -29.39 7.39 -17.19
CA LEU A 266 -29.55 8.47 -18.16
C LEU A 266 -30.98 9.03 -18.25
N LYS A 267 -32.01 8.21 -18.00
CA LYS A 267 -33.40 8.67 -17.87
C LYS A 267 -33.59 9.58 -16.66
N SER A 268 -33.04 9.17 -15.51
CA SER A 268 -33.10 9.93 -14.26
C SER A 268 -32.40 11.30 -14.39
N ILE A 269 -31.22 11.36 -15.04
CA ILE A 269 -30.50 12.62 -15.28
C ILE A 269 -31.30 13.58 -16.19
N LYS A 270 -32.02 13.06 -17.20
CA LYS A 270 -32.85 13.87 -18.10
C LYS A 270 -34.15 14.37 -17.45
N GLU A 271 -34.71 13.64 -16.49
CA GLU A 271 -35.86 14.08 -15.70
C GLU A 271 -35.46 15.15 -14.66
N ILE A 272 -34.24 15.12 -14.14
CA ILE A 272 -33.72 16.15 -13.22
C ILE A 272 -33.47 17.50 -13.92
N HIS A 273 -33.24 17.51 -15.24
CA HIS A 273 -32.96 18.71 -16.03
C HIS A 273 -34.19 19.27 -16.78
N ARG A 274 -35.40 18.82 -16.41
CA ARG A 274 -36.67 19.27 -17.01
C ARG A 274 -37.55 19.94 -15.98
#